data_AF-A0A1J8R8T0-F1
#
_entry.id   AF-A0A1J8R8T0-F1
#
_cell.length_a   1.000
_cell.length_b   1.000
_cell.length_c   1.000
_cell.angle_alpha   90.00
_cell.angle_beta   90.00
_cell.angle_gamma   90.00
#
_symmetry.space_group_name_H-M   'P 1'
#
loop_
_entity.id
_entity.type
_entity.pdbx_description
1 polymer ?
#
loop_
_entity_poly.entity_id
_entity_poly.type
_entity_poly.pdbx_seq_one_letter_code
_entity_poly.pdbx_strand_id
1 'polypeptide(L)'
;MSDADSIPPPGTYRLRNVKYPNQLFDLNGGSATDGTQVIGFANNSNTKNMLWIMQVVDELNNFVRLINAASGTFAFWAGETPKSVSNVCLYPVLF
;
A
#
# COMPACT_ATOMS: atom_id res chain seq x y z
N MET A 1 -10.28 16.43 17.50
CA MET A 1 -9.30 15.79 16.60
C MET A 1 -9.57 16.34 15.22
N SER A 2 -8.58 16.92 14.56
CA SER A 2 -8.70 17.40 13.18
C SER A 2 -8.84 16.20 12.24
N ASP A 3 -9.55 16.38 11.12
CA ASP A 3 -9.73 15.35 10.08
C ASP A 3 -8.40 14.74 9.56
N ALA A 4 -7.27 15.41 9.80
CA ALA A 4 -5.92 14.99 9.43
C ALA A 4 -5.41 13.71 10.15
N ASP A 5 -6.02 13.30 11.26
CA ASP A 5 -5.62 12.10 12.02
C ASP A 5 -6.52 10.87 11.75
N SER A 6 -7.49 11.00 10.83
CA SER A 6 -8.42 9.93 10.50
C SER A 6 -7.93 9.07 9.33
N ILE A 7 -8.21 7.77 9.37
CA ILE A 7 -8.00 6.89 8.22
C ILE A 7 -8.87 7.41 7.06
N PRO A 8 -8.33 7.55 5.84
CA PRO A 8 -9.15 7.94 4.70
C PRO A 8 -10.30 6.93 4.49
N PRO A 9 -11.38 7.31 3.79
CA PRO A 9 -12.47 6.36 3.51
C PRO A 9 -11.94 5.07 2.86
N PRO A 10 -12.48 3.89 3.19
CA PRO A 10 -12.11 2.65 2.50
C PRO A 10 -12.30 2.79 0.98
N GLY A 11 -11.38 2.22 0.19
CA GLY A 11 -11.43 2.42 -1.26
C GLY A 11 -10.20 1.92 -2.00
N THR A 12 -10.19 2.14 -3.31
CA THR A 12 -9.04 1.84 -4.18
C THR A 12 -8.27 3.11 -4.45
N TYR A 13 -6.97 3.08 -4.15
CA TYR A 13 -6.08 4.23 -4.18
C TYR A 13 -4.91 4.02 -5.13
N ARG A 14 -4.36 5.15 -5.59
CA ARG A 14 -2.99 5.23 -6.11
C ARG A 14 -2.15 6.00 -5.10
N LEU A 15 -1.02 5.43 -4.73
CA LEU A 15 -0.07 6.06 -3.82
C LEU A 15 1.01 6.71 -4.67
N ARG A 16 1.11 8.05 -4.60
CA ARG A 16 2.05 8.84 -5.39
C ARG A 16 3.19 9.32 -4.50
N ASN A 17 4.42 9.23 -5.00
CA ASN A 17 5.55 9.87 -4.33
C ASN A 17 5.43 11.40 -4.45
N VAL A 18 5.45 12.12 -3.33
CA VAL A 18 5.31 13.59 -3.30
C VAL A 18 6.50 14.29 -3.98
N LYS A 19 7.71 13.78 -3.78
CA LYS A 19 8.95 14.32 -4.39
C LYS A 19 9.06 13.98 -5.88
N TYR A 20 8.58 12.81 -6.28
CA TYR A 20 8.59 12.31 -7.65
C TYR A 20 7.15 12.06 -8.12
N PRO A 21 6.39 13.10 -8.51
CA PRO A 21 4.94 13.00 -8.74
C PRO A 21 4.54 12.08 -9.91
N ASN A 22 5.49 11.78 -10.80
CA ASN A 22 5.32 10.80 -11.87
C ASN A 22 5.61 9.36 -11.44
N GLN A 23 5.94 9.10 -10.17
CA GLN A 23 6.15 7.75 -9.65
C GLN A 23 5.00 7.32 -8.75
N LEU A 24 4.43 6.16 -9.07
CA LEU A 24 3.38 5.51 -8.30
C LEU A 24 3.92 4.25 -7.63
N PHE A 25 3.30 3.89 -6.51
CA PHE A 25 3.58 2.67 -5.78
C PHE A 25 3.06 1.47 -6.58
N ASP A 26 3.98 0.64 -7.05
CA ASP A 26 3.77 -0.39 -8.06
C ASP A 26 4.25 -1.75 -7.54
N LEU A 27 3.41 -2.77 -7.63
CA LEU A 27 3.86 -4.16 -7.49
C LEU A 27 4.41 -4.61 -8.84
N ASN A 28 5.69 -5.00 -8.90
CA ASN A 28 6.35 -5.27 -10.18
C ASN A 28 5.56 -6.31 -11.02
N GLY A 29 5.02 -5.87 -12.16
CA GLY A 29 4.18 -6.66 -13.06
C GLY A 29 2.84 -7.12 -12.48
N GLY A 30 2.48 -6.72 -11.27
CA GLY A 30 1.29 -7.20 -10.56
C GLY A 30 1.38 -8.68 -10.18
N SER A 31 2.60 -9.21 -10.04
CA SER A 31 2.81 -10.64 -9.81
C SER A 31 2.48 -11.05 -8.38
N ALA A 32 1.81 -12.19 -8.21
CA ALA A 32 1.54 -12.79 -6.91
C ALA A 32 2.71 -13.61 -6.35
N THR A 33 3.81 -13.75 -7.10
CA THR A 33 4.97 -14.54 -6.67
C THR A 33 5.60 -13.92 -5.42
N ASP A 34 5.91 -14.76 -4.43
CA ASP A 34 6.64 -14.35 -3.22
C ASP A 34 7.97 -13.66 -3.57
N GLY A 35 8.25 -12.56 -2.86
CA GLY A 35 9.44 -11.75 -3.12
C GLY A 35 9.33 -10.80 -4.32
N THR A 36 8.17 -10.75 -5.01
CA THR A 36 7.90 -9.70 -6.00
C THR A 36 8.03 -8.33 -5.32
N GLN A 37 8.90 -7.49 -5.87
CA GLN A 37 9.20 -6.19 -5.28
C GLN A 37 8.06 -5.21 -5.46
N VAL A 38 7.86 -4.36 -4.45
CA VAL A 38 7.08 -3.12 -4.56
C VAL A 38 8.05 -1.97 -4.80
N ILE A 39 7.84 -1.20 -5.86
CA ILE A 39 8.75 -0.16 -6.36
C ILE A 39 8.01 1.15 -6.63
N GLY A 40 8.76 2.25 -6.75
CA GLY A 40 8.26 3.47 -7.39
C GLY A 40 8.43 3.36 -8.90
N PHE A 41 7.33 3.28 -9.66
CA PHE A 41 7.37 3.14 -11.11
C PHE A 41 6.71 4.32 -11.82
N ALA A 42 7.18 4.61 -13.04
CA ALA A 42 6.61 5.68 -13.86
C ALA A 42 5.10 5.48 -14.02
N ASN A 43 4.32 6.55 -13.81
CA ASN A 43 2.87 6.52 -13.80
C ASN A 43 2.32 5.84 -15.07
N ASN A 44 1.73 4.67 -14.88
CA ASN A 44 0.98 3.93 -15.88
C ASN A 44 -0.43 3.67 -15.34
N SER A 45 -1.26 4.72 -15.36
CA SER A 45 -2.62 4.71 -14.79
C SER A 45 -3.58 3.70 -15.43
N ASN A 46 -3.18 3.00 -16.49
CA ASN A 46 -4.01 1.99 -17.14
C ASN A 46 -3.82 0.58 -16.55
N THR A 47 -2.89 0.42 -15.61
CA THR A 47 -2.55 -0.87 -15.02
C THR A 47 -3.12 -1.04 -13.62
N LYS A 48 -3.41 -2.30 -13.26
CA LYS A 48 -3.91 -2.67 -11.93
C LYS A 48 -2.81 -2.82 -10.88
N ASN A 49 -1.56 -2.97 -11.28
CA ASN A 49 -0.44 -3.19 -10.37
C ASN A 49 -0.05 -1.91 -9.59
N MET A 50 -0.60 -0.76 -9.96
CA MET A 50 -0.50 0.52 -9.22
C MET A 50 -1.76 0.86 -8.39
N LEU A 51 -2.76 -0.03 -8.37
CA LEU A 51 -3.99 0.15 -7.61
C LEU A 51 -3.92 -0.64 -6.30
N TRP A 52 -4.27 0.02 -5.20
CA TRP A 52 -4.22 -0.55 -3.86
C TRP A 52 -5.57 -0.40 -3.18
N ILE A 53 -6.20 -1.52 -2.86
CA ILE A 53 -7.41 -1.57 -2.04
C ILE A 53 -6.99 -1.38 -0.60
N MET A 54 -7.49 -0.31 0.02
CA MET A 54 -7.30 -0.05 1.44
C MET A 54 -8.45 -0.65 2.23
N GLN A 55 -8.11 -1.59 3.10
CA GLN A 55 -9.02 -2.20 4.05
C GLN A 55 -8.65 -1.74 5.46
N VAL A 56 -9.61 -1.23 6.21
CA VAL A 56 -9.41 -0.92 7.63
C VAL A 56 -9.41 -2.22 8.42
N VAL A 57 -8.37 -2.41 9.23
CA VAL A 57 -8.18 -3.58 10.10
C VAL A 57 -8.51 -3.23 11.54
N ASP A 58 -8.09 -2.04 11.98
CA ASP A 58 -8.35 -1.52 13.32
C ASP A 58 -8.49 0.00 13.26
N GLU A 59 -9.72 0.50 13.42
CA GLU A 59 -10.03 1.93 13.40
C GLU A 59 -9.44 2.68 14.59
N LEU A 60 -9.38 2.06 15.76
CA LEU A 60 -8.91 2.72 16.99
C LEU A 60 -7.39 2.95 16.96
N ASN A 61 -6.66 2.03 16.33
CA ASN A 61 -5.21 2.08 16.21
C ASN A 61 -4.71 2.55 14.84
N ASN A 62 -5.62 3.01 13.96
CA ASN A 62 -5.30 3.45 12.61
C ASN A 62 -4.57 2.40 11.75
N PHE A 63 -4.91 1.12 11.91
CA PHE A 63 -4.31 0.05 11.13
C PHE A 63 -5.12 -0.24 9.87
N VAL A 64 -4.42 -0.18 8.73
CA VAL A 64 -4.95 -0.54 7.43
C VAL A 64 -4.12 -1.64 6.80
N ARG A 65 -4.75 -2.38 5.90
CA ARG A 65 -4.11 -3.30 4.97
C ARG A 65 -4.24 -2.73 3.57
N LEU A 66 -3.11 -2.69 2.85
CA LEU A 66 -3.09 -2.38 1.42
C LEU A 66 -2.97 -3.67 0.62
N ILE A 67 -3.93 -3.90 -0.26
CA ILE A 67 -4.02 -5.09 -1.12
C ILE A 67 -3.85 -4.64 -2.57
N ASN A 68 -2.88 -5.19 -3.28
CA ASN A 68 -2.69 -4.88 -4.69
C ASN A 68 -3.87 -5.40 -5.52
N ALA A 69 -4.48 -4.55 -6.35
CA ALA A 69 -5.67 -4.92 -7.10
C ALA A 69 -5.39 -5.87 -8.29
N ALA A 70 -4.13 -6.05 -8.70
CA ALA A 70 -3.78 -7.01 -9.75
C ALA A 70 -3.66 -8.43 -9.20
N SER A 71 -2.97 -8.60 -8.06
CA SER A 71 -2.62 -9.91 -7.51
C SER A 71 -3.49 -10.37 -6.35
N GLY A 72 -4.16 -9.44 -5.64
CA GLY A 72 -4.78 -9.71 -4.35
C GLY A 72 -3.76 -9.93 -3.21
N THR A 73 -2.47 -9.70 -3.46
CA THR A 73 -1.40 -9.82 -2.45
C THR A 73 -1.15 -8.49 -1.73
N PHE A 74 -0.39 -8.54 -0.64
CA PHE A 74 -0.01 -7.37 0.17
C PHE A 74 1.51 -7.27 0.24
N ALA A 75 2.01 -6.06 0.53
CA ALA A 75 3.42 -5.88 0.82
C ALA A 75 3.77 -6.59 2.14
N PHE A 76 4.83 -7.38 2.15
CA PHE A 76 5.37 -8.00 3.36
C PHE A 76 6.87 -7.71 3.46
N TRP A 77 7.39 -7.63 4.69
CA TRP A 77 8.83 -7.55 4.89
C TRP A 77 9.41 -8.96 4.97
N ALA A 78 10.30 -9.30 4.05
CA ALA A 78 10.87 -10.64 3.93
C ALA A 78 11.88 -11.02 5.05
N GLY A 79 12.16 -10.11 5.99
CA GLY A 79 13.08 -10.33 7.10
C GLY A 79 12.48 -10.99 8.34
N GLU A 80 11.15 -11.12 8.43
CA GLU A 80 10.50 -11.89 9.48
C GLU A 80 10.01 -13.24 8.94
N THR A 81 10.36 -14.31 9.65
CA THR A 81 9.66 -15.59 9.50
C THR A 81 8.16 -15.37 9.65
N PRO A 82 7.30 -15.97 8.81
CA PRO A 82 5.86 -15.72 8.81
C PRO A 82 5.23 -16.21 10.12
N LYS A 83 5.27 -15.37 11.15
CA LYS A 83 4.46 -15.49 12.35
C LYS A 83 3.40 -14.40 12.26
N SER A 84 2.22 -14.83 11.83
CA SER A 84 0.92 -14.18 12.04
C SER A 84 0.87 -12.66 11.82
N VAL A 85 0.26 -12.26 10.70
CA VAL A 85 -0.22 -10.89 10.41
C VAL A 85 0.83 -9.79 10.52
N SER A 86 1.86 -9.85 9.67
CA SER A 86 2.73 -8.70 9.40
C SER A 86 1.95 -7.61 8.65
N ASN A 87 1.15 -6.84 9.37
CA ASN A 87 0.53 -5.62 8.87
C ASN A 87 1.65 -4.59 8.64
N VAL A 88 1.80 -4.13 7.41
CA VAL A 88 2.65 -2.96 7.13
C VAL A 88 2.01 -1.75 7.82
N CYS A 89 2.67 -1.26 8.87
CA CYS A 89 2.23 -0.07 9.58
C CYS A 89 2.78 1.16 8.83
N LEU A 90 1.89 1.97 8.26
CA LEU A 90 2.26 3.27 7.68
C LEU A 90 2.17 4.33 8.77
N TYR A 91 3.29 4.95 9.12
CA TYR A 91 3.30 6.10 10.01
C TYR A 91 3.03 7.39 9.19
N PRO A 92 2.20 8.32 9.67
CA PRO A 92 2.12 9.64 9.09
C PRO A 92 3.47 10.35 9.23
N VAL A 93 3.97 10.93 8.14
CA VAL A 93 5.11 11.86 8.18
C VAL A 93 4.54 13.27 8.30
N LEU A 94 4.77 13.91 9.44
CA LEU A 94 4.49 15.34 9.61
C LEU A 94 5.55 16.14 8.86
N PHE A 95 5.10 17.11 8.03
CA PHE A 95 5.96 18.10 7.38
C PHE A 95 6.02 19.38 8.22
#